data_AF-A0A1G1ZP12-F1
#
_entry.id   AF-A0A1G1ZP12-F1
#
_cell.length_a   1.000
_cell.length_b   1.000
_cell.length_c   1.000
_cell.angle_alpha   90.00
_cell.angle_beta   90.00
_cell.angle_gamma   90.00
#
_symmetry.space_group_name_H-M   'P 1'
#
loop_
_entity.id
_entity.type
_entity.pdbx_description
1 polymer ?
#
loop_
_entity_poly.entity_id
_entity_poly.type
_entity_poly.pdbx_seq_one_letter_code
_entity_poly.pdbx_strand_id
1 'polypeptide(L)' 'MFRIRVLGVRLSQEGLAAKAGVHRTYIGMIERAEKNITLENIEKVAKALGLKLSNFFSDF' A
#
# COMPACT_ATOMS: atom_id res chain seq x y z
N MET A 1 4.82 2.17 -11.01
CA MET A 1 4.50 0.88 -10.36
C MET A 1 4.87 1.01 -8.89
N PHE A 2 3.90 1.19 -8.00
CA PHE A 2 4.11 1.14 -6.56
C PHE A 2 4.53 -0.29 -6.21
N ARG A 3 5.80 -0.64 -6.38
CA ARG A 3 6.33 -1.90 -5.86
C ARG A 3 6.30 -1.74 -4.35
N ILE A 4 5.45 -2.47 -3.64
CA ILE A 4 5.39 -2.45 -2.17
C ILE A 4 6.58 -3.24 -1.60
N ARG A 5 7.76 -2.85 -2.05
CA ARG A 5 9.06 -3.09 -1.44
C ARG A 5 9.49 -1.76 -0.84
N VAL A 6 8.61 -1.16 -0.04
CA VAL A 6 8.88 0.12 0.60
C VAL A 6 9.81 -0.17 1.77
N LEU A 7 11.07 0.29 1.65
CA LEU A 7 11.96 0.58 2.78
C LEU A 7 12.41 -0.58 3.68
N GLY A 8 12.45 -1.82 3.18
CA GLY A 8 13.07 -2.95 3.89
C GLY A 8 12.10 -3.88 4.63
N VAL A 9 10.79 -3.62 4.56
CA VAL A 9 9.76 -4.53 5.10
C VAL A 9 9.35 -5.54 4.02
N ARG A 10 9.78 -6.80 4.14
CA ARG A 10 9.37 -7.89 3.23
C ARG A 10 7.97 -8.41 3.57
N LEU A 11 6.93 -7.63 3.27
CA LEU A 11 5.55 -8.12 3.32
C LEU A 11 5.13 -8.65 1.94
N SER A 12 4.48 -9.82 1.91
CA SER A 12 3.77 -10.29 0.72
C SER A 12 2.51 -9.46 0.50
N GLN A 13 1.93 -9.51 -0.71
CA GLN A 13 0.64 -8.88 -0.99
C GLN A 13 -0.44 -9.39 -0.05
N GLU A 14 -0.48 -10.71 0.21
CA GLU A 14 -1.38 -11.30 1.20
C GLU A 14 -1.15 -10.74 2.62
N GLY A 15 0.11 -10.64 3.05
CA GLY A 15 0.45 -10.13 4.39
C GLY A 15 0.10 -8.66 4.55
N LEU A 16 0.33 -7.85 3.53
CA LEU A 16 -0.06 -6.45 3.53
C LEU A 16 -1.59 -6.29 3.51
N ALA A 17 -2.28 -7.07 2.69
CA ALA A 17 -3.73 -7.03 2.59
C ALA A 17 -4.38 -7.38 3.94
N ALA A 18 -3.90 -8.44 4.59
CA ALA A 18 -4.33 -8.83 5.93
C ALA A 18 -4.11 -7.70 6.94
N LYS A 19 -2.93 -7.06 6.92
CA LYS A 19 -2.58 -5.99 7.86
C LYS A 19 -3.32 -4.67 7.59
N ALA A 20 -3.64 -4.38 6.33
CA ALA A 20 -4.42 -3.20 5.92
C ALA A 20 -5.94 -3.42 5.97
N GLY A 21 -6.40 -4.65 6.25
CA GLY A 21 -7.83 -4.97 6.28
C GLY A 21 -8.50 -4.88 4.91
N VAL A 22 -7.77 -5.21 3.84
CA VAL A 22 -8.27 -5.18 2.46
C VAL A 22 -8.06 -6.52 1.76
N HIS A 23 -8.69 -6.72 0.61
CA HIS A 23 -8.49 -7.94 -0.16
C HIS A 23 -7.13 -7.95 -0.87
N ARG A 24 -6.44 -9.10 -0.94
CA ARG A 24 -5.12 -9.21 -1.61
C ARG A 24 -5.13 -8.72 -3.07
N THR A 25 -6.23 -8.95 -3.78
CA THR A 25 -6.40 -8.51 -5.17
C THR A 25 -6.43 -6.99 -5.28
N TYR A 26 -6.96 -6.30 -4.26
CA TYR A 26 -6.96 -4.84 -4.18
C TYR A 26 -5.54 -4.29 -4.11
N ILE A 27 -4.68 -4.89 -3.28
CA ILE A 27 -3.25 -4.55 -3.22
C ILE A 27 -2.61 -4.73 -4.61
N GLY A 28 -2.81 -5.88 -5.26
CA GLY A 28 -2.27 -6.12 -6.60
C GLY A 28 -2.75 -5.12 -7.65
N MET A 29 -4.02 -4.71 -7.61
CA MET A 29 -4.57 -3.67 -8.50
C MET A 29 -3.92 -2.29 -8.27
N ILE A 30 -3.64 -1.93 -7.01
CA ILE A 30 -2.94 -0.69 -6.66
C ILE A 30 -1.50 -0.70 -7.19
N GLU A 31 -0.77 -1.79 -6.99
CA GLU A 31 0.63 -1.89 -7.45
C GLU A 31 0.75 -1.75 -8.98
N ARG A 32 -0.23 -2.29 -9.71
CA ARG A 32 -0.34 -2.20 -11.18
C ARG A 32 -0.99 -0.91 -11.68
N ALA A 33 -1.40 -0.01 -10.78
CA ALA A 33 -2.12 1.23 -11.10
C ALA A 33 -3.43 1.01 -11.89
N GLU A 34 -4.10 -0.13 -11.70
CA GLU A 34 -5.38 -0.47 -12.35
C GLU A 34 -6.59 0.19 -11.67
N LYS A 35 -6.42 0.68 -10.43
CA LYS A 35 -7.46 1.33 -9.63
C LYS A 35 -6.96 2.65 -9.06
N ASN A 36 -7.79 3.69 -9.17
CA ASN A 36 -7.64 4.90 -8.37
C ASN A 36 -8.01 4.58 -6.91
N ILE A 37 -7.02 4.67 -6.04
CA ILE A 37 -7.17 4.43 -4.61
C ILE A 37 -7.71 5.69 -3.91
N THR A 38 -8.61 5.53 -2.96
CA THR A 38 -9.09 6.63 -2.12
C THR A 38 -8.04 7.01 -1.09
N LEU A 39 -8.07 8.25 -0.60
CA LEU A 39 -7.17 8.71 0.46
C LEU A 39 -7.24 7.80 1.70
N GLU A 40 -8.45 7.40 2.09
CA GLU A 40 -8.72 6.48 3.21
C GLU A 40 -7.98 5.14 3.05
N ASN A 41 -8.00 4.57 1.84
CA ASN A 41 -7.35 3.28 1.59
C ASN A 41 -5.82 3.42 1.48
N ILE A 42 -5.29 4.54 0.96
CA ILE A 42 -3.84 4.83 1.08
C ILE A 42 -3.46 4.92 2.55
N GLU A 43 -4.25 5.57 3.39
CA GLU A 43 -3.96 5.70 4.82
C GLU A 43 -3.92 4.33 5.52
N LYS A 44 -4.85 3.42 5.20
CA LYS A 44 -4.85 2.04 5.71
C LYS A 44 -3.58 1.29 5.29
N VAL A 45 -3.18 1.41 4.03
CA VAL A 45 -1.94 0.79 3.51
C VAL A 45 -0.70 1.41 4.16
N ALA A 46 -0.66 2.72 4.34
CA ALA A 46 0.43 3.42 5.03
C ALA A 46 0.57 2.96 6.48
N LYS A 47 -0.54 2.89 7.23
CA LYS A 47 -0.58 2.34 8.60
C LYS A 47 -0.11 0.88 8.64
N ALA A 48 -0.55 0.05 7.70
CA ALA A 48 -0.12 -1.34 7.60
C ALA A 48 1.38 -1.47 7.31
N LEU A 49 1.96 -0.55 6.54
CA LEU A 49 3.40 -0.49 6.30
C LEU A 49 4.19 0.17 7.42
N GLY A 50 3.53 0.78 8.41
CA GLY A 50 4.19 1.55 9.48
C GLY A 50 4.78 2.88 8.98
N LEU A 51 4.22 3.41 7.89
CA LEU A 51 4.68 4.64 7.25
C LEU A 51 3.70 5.78 7.51
N LYS A 52 4.20 7.03 7.46
CA LYS A 52 3.32 8.19 7.41
C LYS A 52 2.77 8.32 5.99
N LEU A 53 1.55 8.82 5.87
CA LEU A 53 0.91 9.07 4.57
C LEU A 53 1.77 9.99 3.69
N SER A 54 2.45 10.97 4.29
CA SER A 54 3.37 11.88 3.61
C SER A 54 4.52 11.18 2.87
N ASN A 55 4.94 9.97 3.32
CA ASN A 55 5.98 9.20 2.63
C ASN A 55 5.56 8.73 1.23
N PHE A 56 4.26 8.72 0.91
CA PHE A 56 3.76 8.39 -0.42
C PHE A 56 3.83 9.58 -1.39
N PHE A 57 3.97 10.80 -0.87
CA PHE A 57 3.91 12.05 -1.62
C PHE A 57 5.21 12.86 -1.54
N SER A 58 6.22 12.37 -0.83
CA SER A 58 7.48 13.10 -0.59
C SER A 58 8.41 13.23 -1.81
N ASP A 59 8.08 12.57 -2.92
CA ASP A 59 8.80 12.66 -4.20
C ASP A 59 8.12 13.61 -5.21
N PHE A 60 7.20 14.47 -4.75
CA PHE A 60 6.62 15.59 -5.52
C PHE A 60 7.14 16.94 -5.02
#